data_AF-A0A2N5SR46-F1
#
_entry.id   AF-A0A2N5SR46-F1
#
_cell.length_a   1.000
_cell.length_b   1.000
_cell.length_c   1.000
_cell.angle_alpha   90.00
_cell.angle_beta   90.00
_cell.angle_gamma   90.00
#
_symmetry.space_group_name_H-M   'P 1'
#
loop_
_entity.id
_entity.type
_entity.pdbx_description
1 polymer ?
#
loop_
_entity_poly.entity_id
_entity_poly.type
_entity_poly.pdbx_seq_one_letter_code
_entity_poly.pdbx_strand_id
1 'polypeptide(L)'
;MPTSGAAKNSFWILLLSILLTSTVLSQVVTLPSSNQNLQSQKQEEAPSPNFDNTRDNGIHVANHSRAVGSHTVQAGSGLKVYNSCRLPKSFSLTFDDGPSEFSAKLDKTLEHANLRGSFFINGNNFGCIYDHSDVLIERFKRGHLIGSHTWSHVHLTQGTHKQITHQIELIEKAMIKILGVKPLLFRPPYGEYNDIVIKVLKERGYKGLILWSEDSQDTLDSPPSPSQMIENYQAYPDRTIVLSHETHKFMVDEVVPGVIPKLKAKGFKLLPVADCLELGSTPNDWYEIVQMPGTRDDSWTCDGTPAPGMFE
;
A
#
# COMPACT_ATOMS: atom_id res chain seq x y z
N MET A 1 63.48 -42.57 1.09
CA MET A 1 64.92 -42.25 1.28
C MET A 1 65.59 -42.19 -0.08
N PRO A 2 66.58 -41.32 -0.32
CA PRO A 2 66.50 -39.84 -0.37
C PRO A 2 67.07 -39.32 -1.71
N THR A 3 66.91 -38.05 -2.11
CA THR A 3 67.83 -36.92 -1.81
C THR A 3 67.27 -35.70 -2.58
N SER A 4 66.80 -34.64 -1.92
CA SER A 4 67.52 -33.47 -1.35
C SER A 4 68.12 -32.51 -2.40
N GLY A 5 67.71 -31.24 -2.35
CA GLY A 5 68.43 -30.13 -2.99
C GLY A 5 67.65 -28.82 -3.01
N ALA A 6 67.83 -27.99 -1.97
CA ALA A 6 67.21 -26.67 -1.78
C ALA A 6 68.18 -25.52 -2.14
N ALA A 7 67.65 -24.37 -2.58
CA ALA A 7 68.12 -22.99 -2.31
C ALA A 7 67.31 -21.99 -3.19
N LYS A 8 66.42 -21.15 -2.64
CA LYS A 8 66.62 -19.80 -2.01
C LYS A 8 66.74 -18.63 -3.02
N ASN A 9 65.73 -17.74 -3.01
CA ASN A 9 65.78 -16.26 -2.92
C ASN A 9 64.40 -15.70 -3.36
N SER A 10 63.52 -15.09 -2.55
CA SER A 10 63.59 -13.95 -1.61
C SER A 10 63.01 -12.65 -2.22
N PHE A 11 61.98 -12.10 -1.54
CA PHE A 11 61.43 -10.71 -1.57
C PHE A 11 60.58 -10.30 -2.80
N TRP A 12 59.35 -9.75 -2.71
CA TRP A 12 58.70 -8.86 -1.73
C TRP A 12 57.19 -9.13 -1.54
N ILE A 13 56.73 -8.92 -0.31
CA ILE A 13 55.33 -8.83 0.14
C ILE A 13 54.85 -7.38 -0.06
N LEU A 14 53.63 -7.17 -0.54
CA LEU A 14 52.84 -5.99 -0.16
C LEU A 14 51.34 -6.29 -0.19
N LEU A 15 50.80 -6.55 1.01
CA LEU A 15 49.41 -6.29 1.36
C LEU A 15 49.22 -4.77 1.45
N LEU A 16 48.15 -4.24 0.87
CA LEU A 16 47.67 -2.90 1.21
C LEU A 16 46.24 -3.01 1.77
N SER A 17 46.18 -3.14 3.09
CA SER A 17 45.00 -2.90 3.92
C SER A 17 44.88 -1.40 4.16
N ILE A 18 43.83 -0.77 3.64
CA ILE A 18 43.47 0.61 3.98
C ILE A 18 42.31 0.56 4.98
N LEU A 19 42.68 0.75 6.26
CA LEU A 19 41.80 1.19 7.33
C LEU A 19 41.67 2.72 7.24
N LEU A 20 40.47 3.23 7.00
CA LEU A 20 40.12 4.61 7.33
C LEU A 20 39.16 4.60 8.51
N THR A 21 39.71 4.88 9.69
CA THR A 21 38.96 5.34 10.86
C THR A 21 39.00 6.86 10.88
N SER A 22 37.84 7.51 10.81
CA SER A 22 37.70 8.91 11.22
C SER A 22 36.49 9.04 12.14
N THR A 23 36.78 9.15 13.43
CA THR A 23 35.90 9.63 14.49
C THR A 23 35.46 11.06 14.20
N VAL A 24 34.16 11.32 14.17
CA VAL A 24 33.61 12.68 14.28
C VAL A 24 32.91 12.78 15.63
N LEU A 25 33.44 13.71 16.43
CA LEU A 25 32.97 14.10 17.75
C LEU A 25 31.58 14.72 17.69
N SER A 26 30.76 14.36 18.67
CA SER A 26 29.49 15.00 19.01
C SER A 26 29.64 16.50 19.23
N GLN A 27 28.75 17.29 18.62
CA GLN A 27 28.37 18.60 19.15
C GLN A 27 26.87 18.59 19.41
N VAL A 28 26.54 18.60 20.70
CA VAL A 28 25.21 18.82 21.24
C VAL A 28 24.91 20.30 21.12
N VAL A 29 23.97 20.66 20.25
CA VAL A 29 23.39 22.01 20.21
C VAL A 29 22.15 21.98 21.09
N THR A 30 22.26 22.54 22.29
CA THR A 30 21.12 22.89 23.14
C THR A 30 20.51 24.20 22.64
N LEU A 31 19.21 24.19 22.32
CA LEU A 31 18.41 25.41 22.13
C LEU A 31 17.23 25.42 23.11
N PRO A 32 16.79 26.61 23.55
CA PRO A 32 16.06 26.80 24.79
C PRO A 32 14.56 26.53 24.68
N SER A 33 13.98 26.18 25.83
CA SER A 33 12.54 26.06 26.06
C SER A 33 11.82 27.40 25.91
N SER A 34 10.77 27.44 25.09
CA SER A 34 9.73 28.46 25.19
C SER A 34 8.35 27.81 25.32
N ASN A 35 7.81 27.88 26.53
CA ASN A 35 6.39 27.76 26.84
C ASN A 35 5.63 28.92 26.19
N GLN A 36 4.63 28.66 25.33
CA GLN A 36 3.41 29.49 25.24
C GLN A 36 2.19 28.66 24.81
N ASN A 37 1.26 28.54 25.75
CA ASN A 37 -0.21 28.54 25.68
C ASN A 37 -0.97 27.80 24.57
N LEU A 38 -1.82 26.88 25.06
CA LEU A 38 -3.05 26.39 24.45
C LEU A 38 -3.93 27.52 23.89
N GLN A 39 -4.40 27.35 22.66
CA GLN A 39 -5.77 27.69 22.30
C GLN A 39 -6.39 26.54 21.50
N SER A 40 -7.49 26.03 22.04
CA SER A 40 -8.37 25.02 21.48
C SER A 40 -9.02 25.51 20.18
N GLN A 41 -8.81 24.80 19.08
CA GLN A 41 -9.69 24.89 17.91
C GLN A 41 -10.41 23.56 17.74
N LYS A 42 -11.74 23.62 17.89
CA LYS A 42 -12.68 22.55 17.52
C LYS A 42 -12.58 22.35 16.00
N GLN A 43 -12.28 21.12 15.56
CA GLN A 43 -12.55 20.71 14.18
C GLN A 43 -14.04 20.33 14.09
N GLU A 44 -14.75 21.00 13.21
CA GLU A 44 -16.11 20.63 12.79
C GLU A 44 -16.03 19.39 11.90
N GLU A 45 -16.78 18.36 12.26
CA GLU A 45 -17.03 17.17 11.45
C GLU A 45 -17.80 17.55 10.17
N ALA A 46 -17.31 17.11 9.01
CA ALA A 46 -18.05 17.20 7.76
C ALA A 46 -19.21 16.18 7.77
N PRO A 47 -20.43 16.56 7.36
CA PRO A 47 -21.59 15.69 7.43
C PRO A 47 -21.58 14.63 6.32
N SER A 48 -21.85 13.38 6.72
CA SER A 48 -22.09 12.24 5.83
C SER A 48 -23.43 12.42 5.08
N PRO A 49 -23.48 12.36 3.73
CA PRO A 49 -24.74 12.40 3.01
C PRO A 49 -25.35 11.00 2.88
N ASN A 50 -26.45 10.79 3.60
CA ASN A 50 -27.38 9.67 3.42
C ASN A 50 -28.14 9.84 2.09
N PHE A 51 -28.04 8.89 1.15
CA PHE A 51 -29.05 8.76 0.09
C PHE A 51 -29.30 7.33 -0.38
N ASP A 52 -30.58 6.97 -0.27
CA ASP A 52 -31.30 5.85 -0.87
C ASP A 52 -31.45 6.05 -2.39
N ASN A 53 -31.18 5.01 -3.19
CA ASN A 53 -32.03 4.74 -4.35
C ASN A 53 -31.87 3.34 -4.95
N THR A 54 -33.03 2.72 -5.14
CA THR A 54 -33.27 1.54 -5.95
C THR A 54 -33.21 1.91 -7.44
N ARG A 55 -32.33 1.28 -8.22
CA ARG A 55 -32.46 1.01 -9.67
C ARG A 55 -31.40 0.00 -10.10
N ASP A 56 -31.86 -1.16 -10.53
CA ASP A 56 -31.10 -2.29 -11.03
C ASP A 56 -30.35 -1.93 -12.32
N ASN A 57 -29.03 -1.77 -12.22
CA ASN A 57 -28.09 -1.53 -13.31
C ASN A 57 -26.75 -2.25 -13.01
N GLY A 58 -26.78 -3.57 -12.76
CA GLY A 58 -25.57 -4.41 -12.74
C GLY A 58 -24.40 -3.93 -11.85
N ILE A 59 -24.66 -3.13 -10.80
CA ILE A 59 -23.64 -2.60 -9.89
C ILE A 59 -23.18 -3.75 -9.01
N HIS A 60 -21.92 -4.15 -9.14
CA HIS A 60 -21.31 -5.10 -8.22
C HIS A 60 -20.76 -4.35 -7.01
N VAL A 61 -21.59 -4.21 -5.97
CA VAL A 61 -21.15 -3.82 -4.63
C VAL A 61 -20.76 -5.08 -3.86
N ALA A 62 -19.55 -5.15 -3.33
CA ALA A 62 -19.21 -6.19 -2.37
C ALA A 62 -19.93 -5.86 -1.05
N ASN A 63 -20.95 -6.64 -0.67
CA ASN A 63 -21.55 -6.53 0.66
C ASN A 63 -20.46 -6.73 1.74
N HIS A 64 -20.43 -5.82 2.73
CA HIS A 64 -19.47 -5.66 3.85
C HIS A 64 -19.33 -6.88 4.80
N SER A 65 -19.76 -8.08 4.39
CA SER A 65 -19.67 -9.28 5.24
C SER A 65 -19.45 -10.59 4.49
N ARG A 66 -19.31 -10.60 3.16
CA ARG A 66 -18.82 -11.73 2.33
C ARG A 66 -18.99 -11.40 0.86
N ALA A 67 -17.89 -11.41 0.11
CA ALA A 67 -17.93 -11.41 -1.36
C ALA A 67 -18.38 -12.79 -1.87
N VAL A 68 -19.69 -13.02 -2.00
CA VAL A 68 -20.21 -14.19 -2.72
C VAL A 68 -20.28 -13.85 -4.20
N GLY A 69 -19.32 -14.37 -4.96
CA GLY A 69 -19.31 -14.33 -6.42
C GLY A 69 -18.94 -15.70 -6.99
N SER A 70 -19.91 -16.60 -7.06
CA SER A 70 -19.80 -17.81 -7.89
C SER A 70 -20.27 -17.49 -9.31
N HIS A 71 -19.39 -16.91 -10.13
CA HIS A 71 -19.51 -16.97 -11.58
C HIS A 71 -18.11 -17.08 -12.21
N THR A 72 -17.75 -18.31 -12.58
CA THR A 72 -16.64 -18.59 -13.48
C THR A 72 -16.99 -18.10 -14.88
N VAL A 73 -16.63 -16.85 -15.20
CA VAL A 73 -16.49 -16.44 -16.61
C VAL A 73 -15.16 -16.99 -17.11
N GLN A 74 -15.22 -18.06 -17.90
CA GLN A 74 -14.04 -18.67 -18.52
C GLN A 74 -13.68 -17.99 -19.85
N ALA A 75 -12.39 -17.65 -19.92
CA ALA A 75 -11.51 -17.49 -21.09
C ALA A 75 -11.92 -16.55 -22.24
N GLY A 76 -11.55 -15.27 -22.06
CA GLY A 76 -11.37 -14.31 -23.14
C GLY A 76 -10.82 -12.96 -22.65
N SER A 77 -9.57 -12.88 -22.18
CA SER A 77 -8.85 -11.61 -21.90
C SER A 77 -9.49 -10.61 -20.90
N GLY A 78 -10.27 -11.09 -19.92
CA GLY A 78 -10.82 -10.23 -18.86
C GLY A 78 -9.76 -9.78 -17.84
N LEU A 79 -9.90 -8.58 -17.29
CA LEU A 79 -9.15 -8.18 -16.09
C LEU A 79 -9.54 -9.14 -14.96
N LYS A 80 -8.55 -9.73 -14.28
CA LYS A 80 -8.82 -10.69 -13.20
C LYS A 80 -9.22 -9.95 -11.93
N VAL A 81 -10.32 -10.38 -11.31
CA VAL A 81 -10.77 -9.91 -9.99
C VAL A 81 -10.36 -10.93 -8.94
N TYR A 82 -9.75 -10.47 -7.86
CA TYR A 82 -9.27 -11.30 -6.76
C TYR A 82 -9.86 -10.83 -5.44
N ASN A 83 -10.37 -11.74 -4.61
CA ASN A 83 -10.92 -11.41 -3.29
C ASN A 83 -10.30 -12.22 -2.15
N SER A 84 -9.58 -13.30 -2.45
CA SER A 84 -8.96 -14.17 -1.44
C SER A 84 -7.60 -14.65 -1.92
N CYS A 85 -6.71 -14.99 -1.00
CA CYS A 85 -5.40 -15.53 -1.37
C CYS A 85 -5.52 -16.91 -2.02
N ARG A 86 -4.48 -17.33 -2.74
CA ARG A 86 -4.39 -18.68 -3.34
C ARG A 86 -3.59 -19.66 -2.49
N LEU A 87 -2.60 -19.17 -1.76
CA LEU A 87 -1.75 -20.03 -0.95
C LEU A 87 -2.44 -20.46 0.35
N PRO A 88 -2.46 -21.76 0.70
CA PRO A 88 -2.90 -22.21 2.01
C PRO A 88 -2.12 -21.53 3.13
N LYS A 89 -2.78 -21.27 4.25
CA LYS A 89 -2.24 -20.55 5.41
C LYS A 89 -1.58 -19.23 5.03
N SER A 90 -2.13 -18.49 4.07
CA SER A 90 -1.67 -17.15 3.73
C SER A 90 -2.70 -16.10 4.12
N PHE A 91 -2.18 -14.93 4.50
CA PHE A 91 -2.97 -13.80 4.95
C PHE A 91 -2.29 -12.52 4.46
N SER A 92 -2.99 -11.74 3.66
CA SER A 92 -2.51 -10.47 3.14
C SER A 92 -3.10 -9.31 3.93
N LEU A 93 -2.24 -8.64 4.70
CA LEU A 93 -2.55 -7.34 5.31
C LEU A 93 -2.54 -6.29 4.20
N THR A 94 -3.70 -5.71 3.90
CA THR A 94 -3.83 -4.66 2.88
C THR A 94 -4.37 -3.38 3.50
N PHE A 95 -3.86 -2.24 3.04
CA PHE A 95 -4.15 -0.93 3.60
C PHE A 95 -4.52 0.05 2.48
N ASP A 96 -5.67 0.68 2.60
CA ASP A 96 -6.18 1.65 1.63
C ASP A 96 -6.00 3.09 2.13
N ASP A 97 -6.33 4.04 1.25
CA ASP A 97 -6.48 5.48 1.45
C ASP A 97 -5.22 6.31 1.73
N GLY A 98 -4.12 5.64 2.07
CA GLY A 98 -2.84 6.30 2.27
C GLY A 98 -2.22 6.85 0.98
N PRO A 99 -1.03 7.47 1.08
CA PRO A 99 -0.29 7.68 2.33
C PRO A 99 -0.94 8.74 3.24
N SER A 100 -0.60 8.70 4.52
CA SER A 100 -1.07 9.61 5.57
C SER A 100 0.07 9.93 6.55
N GLU A 101 -0.23 10.72 7.58
CA GLU A 101 0.72 10.96 8.69
C GLU A 101 1.12 9.69 9.46
N PHE A 102 0.31 8.62 9.40
CA PHE A 102 0.58 7.37 10.12
C PHE A 102 1.42 6.37 9.31
N SER A 103 1.54 6.55 7.99
CA SER A 103 2.18 5.61 7.07
C SER A 103 3.60 5.20 7.48
N ALA A 104 4.43 6.17 7.86
CA ALA A 104 5.81 5.89 8.27
C ALA A 104 5.91 5.02 9.53
N LYS A 105 4.94 5.14 10.46
CA LYS A 105 4.88 4.32 11.67
C LYS A 105 4.43 2.89 11.34
N LEU A 106 3.41 2.76 10.47
CA LEU A 106 2.94 1.45 10.01
C LEU A 106 4.06 0.68 9.31
N ASP A 107 4.81 1.34 8.42
CA ASP A 107 5.94 0.72 7.72
C ASP A 107 7.01 0.20 8.69
N LYS A 108 7.35 0.97 9.74
CA LYS A 108 8.27 0.54 10.79
C LYS A 108 7.73 -0.66 11.59
N THR A 109 6.44 -0.69 11.88
CA THR A 109 5.79 -1.84 12.55
C THR A 109 5.94 -3.11 11.72
N LEU A 110 5.70 -3.03 10.40
CA LEU A 110 5.86 -4.17 9.50
C LEU A 110 7.34 -4.59 9.36
N GLU A 111 8.25 -3.62 9.25
CA GLU A 111 9.70 -3.85 9.18
C GLU A 111 10.23 -4.56 10.44
N HIS A 112 9.87 -4.11 11.64
CA HIS A 112 10.24 -4.77 12.89
C HIS A 112 9.72 -6.21 12.97
N ALA A 113 8.61 -6.50 12.29
CA ALA A 113 8.06 -7.84 12.19
C ALA A 113 8.65 -8.65 11.02
N ASN A 114 9.59 -8.10 10.23
CA ASN A 114 10.11 -8.66 8.98
C ASN A 114 8.98 -9.03 8.00
N LEU A 115 8.02 -8.12 7.82
CA LEU A 115 6.83 -8.30 7.00
C LEU A 115 6.76 -7.26 5.89
N ARG A 116 6.11 -7.65 4.80
CA ARG A 116 5.72 -6.77 3.70
C ARG A 116 4.20 -6.74 3.62
N GLY A 117 3.60 -5.57 3.77
CA GLY A 117 2.18 -5.29 3.49
C GLY A 117 1.91 -4.91 2.02
N SER A 118 0.62 -4.75 1.70
CA SER A 118 0.15 -4.18 0.43
C SER A 118 -0.63 -2.90 0.68
N PHE A 119 -0.36 -1.86 -0.10
CA PHE A 119 -0.94 -0.54 0.09
C PHE A 119 -1.61 -0.10 -1.21
N PHE A 120 -2.90 0.24 -1.18
CA PHE A 120 -3.59 0.82 -2.32
C PHE A 120 -3.74 2.31 -2.05
N ILE A 121 -2.93 3.11 -2.74
CA ILE A 121 -2.73 4.51 -2.40
C ILE A 121 -3.54 5.46 -3.28
N ASN A 122 -3.89 6.61 -2.71
CA ASN A 122 -4.49 7.73 -3.40
C ASN A 122 -3.47 8.80 -3.79
N GLY A 123 -3.92 9.70 -4.67
CA GLY A 123 -3.17 10.87 -5.10
C GLY A 123 -3.44 12.12 -4.25
N ASN A 124 -4.72 12.43 -4.02
CA ASN A 124 -5.17 13.55 -3.22
C ASN A 124 -6.41 13.13 -2.42
N ASN A 125 -6.19 12.60 -1.22
CA ASN A 125 -7.25 12.10 -0.32
C ASN A 125 -6.99 12.53 1.13
N PHE A 126 -6.27 11.73 1.92
CA PHE A 126 -5.82 12.06 3.29
C PHE A 126 -4.59 12.96 3.34
N GLY A 127 -4.25 13.58 2.22
CA GLY A 127 -3.05 14.35 1.98
C GLY A 127 -2.71 14.33 0.49
N CYS A 128 -1.86 15.27 0.07
CA CYS A 128 -1.28 15.23 -1.25
C CYS A 128 -0.16 14.17 -1.28
N ILE A 129 -0.22 13.22 -2.22
CA ILE A 129 0.74 12.13 -2.37
C ILE A 129 2.19 12.60 -2.39
N TYR A 130 2.44 13.76 -2.99
CA TYR A 130 3.78 14.33 -3.11
C TYR A 130 4.37 14.71 -1.74
N ASP A 131 3.55 15.14 -0.78
CA ASP A 131 4.00 15.48 0.58
C ASP A 131 4.44 14.25 1.39
N HIS A 132 4.06 13.06 0.93
CA HIS A 132 4.46 11.78 1.51
C HIS A 132 5.44 11.00 0.62
N SER A 133 6.06 11.65 -0.36
CA SER A 133 6.95 10.99 -1.33
C SER A 133 8.12 10.23 -0.68
N ASP A 134 8.74 10.78 0.38
CA ASP A 134 9.81 10.09 1.12
C ASP A 134 9.32 8.76 1.73
N VAL A 135 8.09 8.74 2.26
CA VAL A 135 7.48 7.53 2.82
C VAL A 135 7.26 6.50 1.71
N LEU A 136 6.75 6.91 0.55
CA LEU A 136 6.53 6.00 -0.59
C LEU A 136 7.85 5.42 -1.13
N ILE A 137 8.90 6.24 -1.21
CA ILE A 137 10.24 5.79 -1.65
C ILE A 137 10.76 4.72 -0.69
N GLU A 138 10.71 4.95 0.62
CA GLU A 138 11.17 3.97 1.61
C GLU A 138 10.27 2.72 1.64
N ARG A 139 8.96 2.90 1.50
CA ARG A 139 7.99 1.79 1.39
C ARG A 139 8.32 0.89 0.21
N PHE A 140 8.59 1.48 -0.96
CA PHE A 140 8.97 0.74 -2.16
C PHE A 140 10.31 0.01 -2.00
N LYS A 141 11.34 0.69 -1.44
CA LYS A 141 12.66 0.07 -1.18
C LYS A 141 12.59 -1.13 -0.23
N ARG A 142 11.69 -1.08 0.76
CA ARG A 142 11.43 -2.19 1.70
C ARG A 142 10.67 -3.36 1.08
N GLY A 143 10.26 -3.24 -0.19
CA GLY A 143 9.60 -4.31 -0.94
C GLY A 143 8.11 -4.47 -0.63
N HIS A 144 7.48 -3.47 0.00
CA HIS A 144 6.03 -3.42 0.09
C HIS A 144 5.40 -3.35 -1.31
N LEU A 145 4.20 -3.91 -1.46
CA LEU A 145 3.41 -3.69 -2.67
C LEU A 145 2.68 -2.36 -2.56
N ILE A 146 2.71 -1.56 -3.62
CA ILE A 146 1.98 -0.30 -3.77
C ILE A 146 1.12 -0.41 -5.03
N GLY A 147 -0.20 -0.49 -4.85
CA GLY A 147 -1.21 -0.48 -5.91
C GLY A 147 -1.91 0.88 -5.99
N SER A 148 -2.70 1.06 -7.05
CA SER A 148 -3.51 2.27 -7.24
C SER A 148 -4.88 2.15 -6.56
N HIS A 149 -5.33 3.23 -5.92
CA HIS A 149 -6.67 3.39 -5.37
C HIS A 149 -7.41 4.61 -5.95
N THR A 150 -7.04 5.05 -7.17
CA THR A 150 -7.47 6.31 -7.84
C THR A 150 -6.82 7.57 -7.26
N TRP A 151 -6.99 8.71 -7.93
CA TRP A 151 -6.46 9.98 -7.46
C TRP A 151 -7.22 10.49 -6.23
N SER A 152 -8.53 10.73 -6.35
CA SER A 152 -9.31 11.42 -5.31
C SER A 152 -10.32 10.52 -4.59
N HIS A 153 -10.26 9.20 -4.74
CA HIS A 153 -11.18 8.27 -4.05
C HIS A 153 -12.67 8.48 -4.43
N VAL A 154 -12.94 8.62 -5.72
CA VAL A 154 -14.31 8.79 -6.26
C VAL A 154 -15.05 7.46 -6.40
N HIS A 155 -16.39 7.49 -6.34
CA HIS A 155 -17.25 6.38 -6.75
C HIS A 155 -17.17 6.17 -8.27
N LEU A 156 -16.18 5.39 -8.74
CA LEU A 156 -15.88 5.24 -10.16
C LEU A 156 -17.07 4.82 -11.02
N THR A 157 -18.03 4.10 -10.45
CA THR A 157 -19.25 3.65 -11.15
C THR A 157 -20.17 4.79 -11.58
N GLN A 158 -20.00 5.98 -10.99
CA GLN A 158 -20.73 7.21 -11.31
C GLN A 158 -20.00 8.08 -12.34
N GLY A 159 -18.78 7.72 -12.72
CA GLY A 159 -17.95 8.48 -13.64
C GLY A 159 -18.14 8.08 -15.11
N THR A 160 -17.87 9.02 -16.00
CA THR A 160 -17.68 8.73 -17.42
C THR A 160 -16.33 8.03 -17.66
N HIS A 161 -16.18 7.35 -18.79
CA HIS A 161 -14.91 6.75 -19.22
C HIS A 161 -13.72 7.74 -19.12
N LYS A 162 -13.93 8.99 -19.56
CA LYS A 162 -12.91 10.06 -19.50
C LYS A 162 -12.52 10.41 -18.07
N GLN A 163 -13.50 10.57 -17.17
CA GLN A 163 -13.27 10.91 -15.77
C GLN A 163 -12.53 9.78 -15.04
N ILE A 164 -12.97 8.53 -15.23
CA ILE A 164 -12.30 7.35 -14.66
C ILE A 164 -10.85 7.25 -15.18
N THR A 165 -10.65 7.47 -16.49
CA THR A 165 -9.31 7.50 -17.09
C THR A 165 -8.43 8.57 -16.46
N HIS A 166 -8.97 9.77 -16.23
CA HIS A 166 -8.23 10.89 -15.61
C HIS A 166 -7.78 10.55 -14.19
N GLN A 167 -8.69 10.01 -13.38
CA GLN A 167 -8.42 9.57 -12.01
C GLN A 167 -7.29 8.55 -11.92
N ILE A 168 -7.28 7.59 -12.83
CA ILE A 168 -6.24 6.55 -12.87
C ILE A 168 -4.93 7.10 -13.45
N GLU A 169 -5.00 7.99 -14.44
CA GLU A 169 -3.81 8.60 -15.05
C GLU A 169 -3.03 9.49 -14.07
N LEU A 170 -3.70 10.27 -13.25
CA LEU A 170 -3.04 11.18 -12.31
C LEU A 170 -2.22 10.41 -11.27
N ILE A 171 -2.78 9.34 -10.70
CA ILE A 171 -2.07 8.51 -9.71
C ILE A 171 -0.89 7.76 -10.36
N GLU A 172 -1.04 7.27 -11.59
CA GLU A 172 0.07 6.69 -12.35
C GLU A 172 1.19 7.69 -12.59
N LYS A 173 0.87 8.93 -13.01
CA LYS A 173 1.87 9.99 -13.21
C LYS A 173 2.62 10.31 -11.93
N ALA A 174 1.92 10.40 -10.80
CA ALA A 174 2.57 10.64 -9.51
C ALA A 174 3.49 9.48 -9.12
N MET A 175 3.04 8.23 -9.27
CA MET A 175 3.90 7.06 -8.99
C MET A 175 5.12 6.98 -9.92
N ILE A 176 4.97 7.33 -11.19
CA ILE A 176 6.11 7.41 -12.13
C ILE A 176 7.08 8.50 -11.69
N LYS A 177 6.59 9.69 -11.29
CA LYS A 177 7.45 10.78 -10.80
C LYS A 177 8.21 10.36 -9.53
N ILE A 178 7.51 9.79 -8.54
CA ILE A 178 8.08 9.50 -7.22
C ILE A 178 8.96 8.24 -7.25
N LEU A 179 8.48 7.17 -7.89
CA LEU A 179 9.07 5.83 -7.80
C LEU A 179 9.65 5.33 -9.12
N GLY A 180 9.40 6.02 -10.23
CA GLY A 180 9.81 5.56 -11.56
C GLY A 180 8.98 4.42 -12.13
N VAL A 181 7.89 4.05 -11.45
CA VAL A 181 7.05 2.90 -11.81
C VAL A 181 5.58 3.26 -11.91
N LYS A 182 4.86 2.53 -12.77
CA LYS A 182 3.40 2.57 -12.87
C LYS A 182 2.81 1.30 -12.26
N PRO A 183 1.78 1.39 -11.38
CA PRO A 183 1.15 0.22 -10.78
C PRO A 183 0.33 -0.57 -11.80
N LEU A 184 0.33 -1.90 -11.67
CA LEU A 184 -0.52 -2.80 -12.48
C LEU A 184 -1.57 -3.54 -11.66
N LEU A 185 -1.63 -3.29 -10.36
CA LEU A 185 -2.69 -3.75 -9.46
C LEU A 185 -3.51 -2.56 -8.97
N PHE A 186 -4.82 -2.76 -8.92
CA PHE A 186 -5.79 -1.72 -8.60
C PHE A 186 -6.80 -2.24 -7.58
N ARG A 187 -7.20 -1.39 -6.65
CA ARG A 187 -8.40 -1.62 -5.82
C ARG A 187 -9.38 -0.48 -6.09
N PRO A 188 -10.65 -0.78 -6.41
CA PRO A 188 -11.64 0.28 -6.59
C PRO A 188 -12.05 0.87 -5.23
N PRO A 189 -12.13 2.21 -5.11
CA PRO A 189 -12.84 2.85 -4.00
C PRO A 189 -14.20 2.19 -3.76
N TYR A 190 -14.54 2.00 -2.48
CA TYR A 190 -15.80 1.37 -2.04
C TYR A 190 -16.02 -0.08 -2.52
N GLY A 191 -15.01 -0.72 -3.14
CA GLY A 191 -15.17 -2.04 -3.77
C GLY A 191 -16.01 -2.01 -5.05
N GLU A 192 -16.33 -0.83 -5.57
CA GLU A 192 -17.29 -0.64 -6.66
C GLU A 192 -16.64 -0.68 -8.05
N TYR A 193 -17.17 -1.50 -8.95
CA TYR A 193 -16.74 -1.50 -10.34
C TYR A 193 -17.87 -1.91 -11.29
N ASN A 194 -17.75 -1.47 -12.54
CA ASN A 194 -18.63 -1.84 -13.65
C ASN A 194 -17.79 -2.04 -14.93
N ASP A 195 -18.44 -2.35 -16.04
CA ASP A 195 -17.77 -2.61 -17.32
C ASP A 195 -16.91 -1.43 -17.82
N ILE A 196 -17.30 -0.19 -17.52
CA ILE A 196 -16.52 1.00 -17.89
C ILE A 196 -15.22 1.02 -17.10
N VAL A 197 -15.27 0.78 -15.79
CA VAL A 197 -14.08 0.70 -14.93
C VAL A 197 -13.14 -0.41 -15.40
N ILE A 198 -13.66 -1.62 -15.65
CA ILE A 198 -12.87 -2.74 -16.15
C ILE A 198 -12.24 -2.41 -17.51
N LYS A 199 -12.99 -1.76 -18.40
CA LYS A 199 -12.48 -1.34 -19.72
C LYS A 199 -11.33 -0.36 -19.59
N VAL A 200 -11.46 0.69 -18.77
CA VAL A 200 -10.39 1.67 -18.56
C VAL A 200 -9.14 1.00 -17.97
N LEU A 201 -9.31 0.15 -16.95
CA LEU A 201 -8.17 -0.57 -16.34
C LEU A 201 -7.45 -1.45 -17.36
N LYS A 202 -8.17 -2.14 -18.25
CA LYS A 202 -7.58 -2.92 -19.34
C LYS A 202 -6.83 -2.06 -20.35
N GLU A 203 -7.44 -0.96 -20.80
CA GLU A 203 -6.82 -0.02 -21.75
C GLU A 203 -5.53 0.58 -21.18
N ARG A 204 -5.46 0.75 -19.86
CA ARG A 204 -4.27 1.23 -19.15
C ARG A 204 -3.29 0.12 -18.75
N GLY A 205 -3.58 -1.13 -19.06
CA GLY A 205 -2.66 -2.25 -18.87
C GLY A 205 -2.64 -2.87 -17.47
N TYR A 206 -3.62 -2.55 -16.61
CA TYR A 206 -3.73 -3.22 -15.31
C TYR A 206 -3.92 -4.73 -15.48
N LYS A 207 -3.31 -5.49 -14.56
CA LYS A 207 -3.30 -6.97 -14.57
C LYS A 207 -4.27 -7.59 -13.57
N GLY A 208 -4.69 -6.83 -12.55
CA GLY A 208 -5.59 -7.34 -11.53
C GLY A 208 -6.34 -6.25 -10.78
N LEU A 209 -7.62 -6.52 -10.53
CA LEU A 209 -8.46 -5.80 -9.58
C LEU A 209 -8.50 -6.60 -8.27
N ILE A 210 -8.14 -5.94 -7.16
CA ILE A 210 -7.99 -6.56 -5.85
C ILE A 210 -9.11 -6.08 -4.93
N LEU A 211 -10.01 -6.98 -4.56
CA LEU A 211 -10.99 -6.82 -3.49
C LEU A 211 -10.45 -7.48 -2.20
N TRP A 212 -11.36 -7.87 -1.31
CA TRP A 212 -11.06 -8.50 -0.03
C TRP A 212 -12.06 -9.63 0.26
N SER A 213 -11.65 -10.54 1.14
CA SER A 213 -12.49 -11.63 1.64
C SER A 213 -13.07 -11.28 2.99
N GLU A 214 -12.34 -10.47 3.75
CA GLU A 214 -12.66 -10.05 5.11
C GLU A 214 -12.44 -8.53 5.23
N ASP A 215 -13.27 -7.90 6.04
CA ASP A 215 -13.27 -6.46 6.28
C ASP A 215 -13.00 -6.21 7.77
N SER A 216 -12.02 -5.35 8.09
CA SER A 216 -11.73 -4.98 9.48
C SER A 216 -12.81 -4.15 10.14
N GLN A 217 -13.72 -3.54 9.36
CA GLN A 217 -14.77 -2.66 9.83
C GLN A 217 -14.21 -1.42 10.56
N ASP A 218 -13.00 -0.99 10.19
CA ASP A 218 -12.28 0.13 10.78
C ASP A 218 -12.83 1.49 10.36
N THR A 219 -13.59 1.54 9.28
CA THR A 219 -14.25 2.73 8.73
C THR A 219 -15.73 2.87 9.11
N LEU A 220 -16.29 1.94 9.90
CA LEU A 220 -17.67 2.11 10.38
C LEU A 220 -17.79 3.36 11.26
N ASP A 221 -18.96 4.01 11.26
CA ASP A 221 -19.28 5.14 12.15
C ASP A 221 -19.02 4.81 13.64
N SER A 222 -19.14 3.52 13.99
CA SER A 222 -18.80 2.98 15.30
C SER A 222 -17.97 1.70 15.10
N PRO A 223 -16.65 1.82 14.91
CA PRO A 223 -15.82 0.66 14.65
C PRO A 223 -15.70 -0.19 15.92
N PRO A 224 -15.49 -1.52 15.80
CA PRO A 224 -15.15 -2.36 16.94
C PRO A 224 -13.94 -1.81 17.72
N SER A 225 -13.84 -2.09 19.02
CA SER A 225 -12.64 -1.70 19.77
C SER A 225 -11.38 -2.37 19.18
N PRO A 226 -10.17 -1.79 19.36
CA PRO A 226 -8.95 -2.42 18.88
C PRO A 226 -8.77 -3.87 19.36
N SER A 227 -9.14 -4.17 20.61
CA SER A 227 -9.12 -5.54 21.14
C SER A 227 -10.07 -6.47 20.39
N GLN A 228 -11.28 -6.01 20.08
CA GLN A 228 -12.26 -6.78 19.33
C GLN A 228 -11.81 -7.02 17.89
N MET A 229 -11.22 -6.01 17.23
CA MET A 229 -10.64 -6.20 15.90
C MET A 229 -9.52 -7.25 15.92
N ILE A 230 -8.63 -7.21 16.92
CA ILE A 230 -7.56 -8.20 17.07
C ILE A 230 -8.13 -9.62 17.22
N GLU A 231 -9.25 -9.79 17.92
CA GLU A 231 -9.96 -11.06 18.01
C GLU A 231 -10.59 -11.46 16.67
N ASN A 232 -11.24 -10.52 15.97
CA ASN A 232 -11.86 -10.77 14.67
C ASN A 232 -10.83 -11.24 13.62
N TYR A 233 -9.66 -10.62 13.56
CA TYR A 233 -8.57 -11.03 12.66
C TYR A 233 -8.14 -12.47 12.88
N GLN A 234 -8.17 -12.95 14.12
CA GLN A 234 -7.85 -14.34 14.43
C GLN A 234 -8.93 -15.29 13.94
N ALA A 235 -10.18 -14.86 13.83
CA ALA A 235 -11.29 -15.69 13.38
C ALA A 235 -11.38 -15.82 11.84
N TYR A 236 -10.71 -14.94 11.10
CA TYR A 236 -10.71 -14.98 9.63
C TYR A 236 -10.22 -16.32 9.06
N PRO A 237 -10.80 -16.75 7.93
CA PRO A 237 -10.60 -18.08 7.36
C PRO A 237 -9.16 -18.29 6.85
N ASP A 238 -8.91 -19.50 6.37
CA ASP A 238 -7.71 -19.72 5.57
C ASP A 238 -7.78 -18.90 4.28
N ARG A 239 -6.63 -18.40 3.79
CA ARG A 239 -6.50 -17.61 2.54
C ARG A 239 -7.19 -16.24 2.55
N THR A 240 -6.78 -15.37 3.47
CA THR A 240 -7.42 -14.05 3.65
C THR A 240 -6.72 -12.94 2.89
N ILE A 241 -7.49 -12.08 2.23
CA ILE A 241 -7.12 -10.69 1.92
C ILE A 241 -8.02 -9.82 2.79
N VAL A 242 -7.43 -9.08 3.74
CA VAL A 242 -8.21 -8.20 4.63
C VAL A 242 -8.17 -6.76 4.14
N LEU A 243 -9.34 -6.13 4.02
CA LEU A 243 -9.45 -4.68 3.85
C LEU A 243 -9.23 -3.99 5.18
N SER A 244 -8.38 -2.95 5.18
CA SER A 244 -8.07 -2.07 6.31
C SER A 244 -7.57 -0.74 5.77
N HIS A 245 -7.48 0.28 6.62
CA HIS A 245 -7.08 1.63 6.21
C HIS A 245 -5.94 2.14 7.10
N GLU A 246 -4.84 2.59 6.48
CA GLU A 246 -3.67 3.11 7.23
C GLU A 246 -3.88 4.54 7.76
N THR A 247 -5.02 5.14 7.45
CA THR A 247 -5.42 6.51 7.79
C THR A 247 -6.02 6.60 9.20
N HIS A 248 -6.26 5.47 9.87
CA HIS A 248 -6.76 5.43 11.23
C HIS A 248 -5.65 5.16 12.25
N LYS A 249 -5.47 6.10 13.19
CA LYS A 249 -4.44 6.00 14.23
C LYS A 249 -4.53 4.71 15.05
N PHE A 250 -5.74 4.28 15.44
CA PHE A 250 -5.91 3.05 16.24
C PHE A 250 -5.53 1.79 15.45
N MET A 251 -5.71 1.78 14.13
CA MET A 251 -5.27 0.68 13.28
C MET A 251 -3.75 0.54 13.31
N VAL A 252 -3.04 1.66 13.15
CA VAL A 252 -1.57 1.69 13.12
C VAL A 252 -0.94 1.48 14.50
N ASP A 253 -1.55 2.01 15.56
CA ASP A 253 -0.98 2.02 16.90
C ASP A 253 -1.28 0.77 17.72
N GLU A 254 -2.43 0.14 17.50
CA GLU A 254 -2.95 -0.91 18.38
C GLU A 254 -3.27 -2.19 17.62
N VAL A 255 -4.08 -2.09 16.54
CA VAL A 255 -4.60 -3.27 15.85
C VAL A 255 -3.49 -3.99 15.10
N VAL A 256 -2.77 -3.32 14.19
CA VAL A 256 -1.71 -3.96 13.38
C VAL A 256 -0.61 -4.58 14.26
N PRO A 257 -0.04 -3.87 15.26
CA PRO A 257 0.92 -4.47 16.19
C PRO A 257 0.35 -5.67 16.96
N GLY A 258 -0.94 -5.64 17.31
CA GLY A 258 -1.62 -6.71 18.04
C GLY A 258 -1.92 -7.96 17.20
N VAL A 259 -2.34 -7.80 15.94
CA VAL A 259 -2.73 -8.92 15.07
C VAL A 259 -1.53 -9.72 14.55
N ILE A 260 -0.42 -9.05 14.23
CA ILE A 260 0.78 -9.69 13.66
C ILE A 260 1.26 -10.92 14.47
N PRO A 261 1.54 -10.81 15.79
CA PRO A 261 2.00 -11.95 16.57
C PRO A 261 0.94 -13.04 16.68
N LYS A 262 -0.35 -12.68 16.73
CA LYS A 262 -1.46 -13.64 16.82
C LYS A 262 -1.60 -14.46 15.54
N LEU A 263 -1.57 -13.81 14.38
CA LEU A 263 -1.64 -14.50 13.09
C LEU A 263 -0.42 -15.40 12.86
N LYS A 264 0.78 -14.93 13.21
CA LYS A 264 2.00 -15.75 13.18
C LYS A 264 1.91 -16.97 14.09
N ALA A 265 1.41 -16.81 15.31
CA ALA A 265 1.21 -17.92 16.25
C ALA A 265 0.19 -18.96 15.74
N LYS A 266 -0.78 -18.54 14.91
CA LYS A 266 -1.72 -19.44 14.21
C LYS A 266 -1.16 -20.10 12.94
N GLY A 267 0.10 -19.82 12.61
CA GLY A 267 0.81 -20.41 11.47
C GLY A 267 0.49 -19.77 10.13
N PHE A 268 -0.05 -18.55 10.10
CA PHE A 268 -0.25 -17.82 8.85
C PHE A 268 1.07 -17.25 8.30
N LYS A 269 1.25 -17.38 6.99
CA LYS A 269 2.22 -16.65 6.17
C LYS A 269 1.64 -15.29 5.84
N LEU A 270 2.16 -14.26 6.48
CA LEU A 270 1.79 -12.89 6.20
C LEU A 270 2.55 -12.41 4.95
N LEU A 271 1.83 -12.21 3.85
CA LEU A 271 2.41 -11.99 2.52
C LEU A 271 1.75 -10.78 1.84
N PRO A 272 2.48 -10.02 1.00
CA PRO A 272 1.85 -9.10 0.06
C PRO A 272 0.83 -9.83 -0.82
N VAL A 273 -0.19 -9.12 -1.31
CA VAL A 273 -1.31 -9.73 -2.02
C VAL A 273 -0.85 -10.42 -3.31
N ALA A 274 0.13 -9.86 -4.01
CA ALA A 274 0.71 -10.47 -5.20
C ALA A 274 1.36 -11.83 -4.91
N ASP A 275 2.10 -11.93 -3.80
CA ASP A 275 2.75 -13.16 -3.35
C ASP A 275 1.70 -14.19 -2.90
N CYS A 276 0.67 -13.77 -2.17
CA CYS A 276 -0.38 -14.68 -1.70
C CYS A 276 -1.29 -15.20 -2.82
N LEU A 277 -1.37 -14.46 -3.93
CA LEU A 277 -2.10 -14.81 -5.15
C LEU A 277 -1.24 -15.56 -6.19
N GLU A 278 0.04 -15.77 -5.91
CA GLU A 278 1.01 -16.41 -6.81
C GLU A 278 1.07 -15.75 -8.17
N LEU A 279 0.98 -14.42 -8.21
CA LEU A 279 0.99 -13.72 -9.47
C LEU A 279 2.43 -13.65 -10.05
N GLY A 280 3.46 -13.80 -9.20
CA GLY A 280 4.88 -13.66 -9.55
C GLY A 280 5.63 -12.85 -8.49
N SER A 281 6.96 -12.97 -8.47
CA SER A 281 7.80 -12.53 -7.33
C SER A 281 8.71 -11.34 -7.65
N THR A 282 8.64 -10.78 -8.85
CA THR A 282 9.48 -9.64 -9.25
C THR A 282 8.66 -8.36 -9.37
N PRO A 283 9.26 -7.18 -9.12
CA PRO A 283 8.57 -5.91 -9.36
C PRO A 283 7.97 -5.78 -10.77
N ASN A 284 8.62 -6.31 -11.81
CA ASN A 284 8.14 -6.26 -13.21
C ASN A 284 6.80 -6.99 -13.43
N ASP A 285 6.42 -7.87 -12.50
CA ASP A 285 5.16 -8.57 -12.61
C ASP A 285 3.98 -7.66 -12.23
N TRP A 286 4.18 -6.73 -11.26
CA TRP A 286 3.14 -5.84 -10.70
C TRP A 286 3.33 -4.36 -11.02
N TYR A 287 4.44 -4.01 -11.66
CA TYR A 287 4.77 -2.67 -12.08
C TYR A 287 5.25 -2.65 -13.53
N GLU A 288 4.92 -1.56 -14.23
CA GLU A 288 5.63 -1.16 -15.44
C GLU A 288 6.76 -0.20 -14.99
N ILE A 289 8.01 -0.61 -15.19
CA ILE A 289 9.17 0.24 -14.89
C ILE A 289 9.33 1.23 -16.05
N VAL A 290 9.23 2.52 -15.74
CA VAL A 290 9.23 3.60 -16.74
C VAL A 290 10.55 4.35 -16.73
N GLN A 291 11.05 4.69 -15.54
CA GLN A 291 12.26 5.48 -15.36
C GLN A 291 12.88 5.22 -13.99
N MET A 292 14.00 5.87 -13.70
CA MET A 292 14.50 5.96 -12.33
C MET A 292 13.56 6.84 -11.48
N PRO A 293 13.45 6.59 -10.16
CA PRO A 293 12.77 7.49 -9.24
C PRO A 293 13.21 8.95 -9.46
N GLY A 294 12.24 9.85 -9.55
CA GLY A 294 12.51 11.27 -9.75
C GLY A 294 13.04 11.94 -8.49
N THR A 295 13.49 13.18 -8.65
CA THR A 295 13.79 14.09 -7.54
C THR A 295 12.66 15.10 -7.44
N ARG A 296 12.27 15.47 -6.22
CA ARG A 296 11.20 16.45 -6.00
C ARG A 296 11.55 17.78 -6.68
N ASP A 297 10.57 18.32 -7.39
CA ASP A 297 10.61 19.64 -8.02
C ASP A 297 9.25 20.36 -7.83
N ASP A 298 9.13 21.58 -8.34
CA ASP A 298 7.93 22.41 -8.19
C ASP A 298 6.67 21.83 -8.87
N SER A 299 6.81 20.82 -9.74
CA SER A 299 5.68 20.13 -10.37
C SER A 299 5.05 19.04 -9.50
N TRP A 300 5.61 18.79 -8.31
CA TRP A 300 5.11 17.83 -7.33
C TRP A 300 4.08 18.50 -6.43
N THR A 301 2.92 18.80 -7.01
CA THR A 301 1.79 19.42 -6.33
C THR A 301 0.47 18.75 -6.73
N CYS A 302 -0.51 18.80 -5.83
CA CYS A 302 -1.89 18.44 -6.09
C CYS A 302 -2.76 19.65 -6.45
N ASP A 303 -2.19 20.85 -6.52
CA ASP A 303 -2.90 22.06 -6.94
C ASP A 303 -3.46 21.91 -8.36
N GLY A 304 -4.71 22.31 -8.54
CA GLY A 304 -5.40 22.21 -9.83
C GLY A 304 -5.74 20.78 -10.25
N THR A 305 -5.66 19.81 -9.34
CA THR A 305 -6.12 18.43 -9.53
C THR A 305 -7.42 18.20 -8.74
N PRO A 306 -8.20 17.15 -9.06
CA PRO A 306 -9.44 16.87 -8.35
C PRO A 306 -9.23 16.74 -6.83
N ALA A 307 -10.11 17.40 -6.08
CA ALA A 307 -10.21 17.31 -4.62
C ALA A 307 -10.79 15.95 -4.19
N PRO A 308 -10.65 15.53 -2.92
CA PRO A 308 -11.20 14.27 -2.41
C PRO A 308 -12.69 14.11 -2.75
N GLY A 309 -13.07 12.95 -3.28
CA GLY A 309 -14.43 12.61 -3.71
C GLY A 309 -14.88 13.24 -5.03
N MET A 310 -14.03 14.02 -5.73
CA MET A 310 -14.41 14.76 -6.94
C MET A 310 -13.75 14.20 -8.21
N PHE A 311 -14.49 14.19 -9.31
CA PHE A 311 -14.03 13.67 -10.61
C PHE A 311 -13.22 14.65 -11.47
N GLU A 312 -13.31 15.96 -11.20
CA GLU A 312 -12.94 17.05 -12.14
C GLU A 312 -11.59 16.90 -12.83
#